data_AF-A0A0G0WGL2-F1
#
_entry.id   AF-A0A0G0WGL2-F1
#
_cell.length_a   1.000
_cell.length_b   1.000
_cell.length_c   1.000
_cell.angle_alpha   90.00
_cell.angle_beta   90.00
_cell.angle_gamma   90.00
#
_symmetry.space_group_name_H-M   'P 1'
#
loop_
_entity.id
_entity.type
_entity.pdbx_description
1 polymer ?
#
loop_
_entity_poly.entity_id
_entity_poly.type
_entity_poly.pdbx_seq_one_letter_code
_entity_poly.pdbx_strand_id
1 'polypeptide(L)' 'MQTQRINITLPNDLARDLRKLIPTRSRSKFIASAIEEKLSKKDLKDLLRKSAEAQRQIIEEIRKDFARADEEAFSKLS' A
#
# COMPACT_ATOMS: atom_id res chain seq x y z
N MET A 1 -6.95 -4.40 -24.22
CA MET A 1 -6.47 -3.33 -23.30
C MET A 1 -6.32 -2.05 -24.09
N GLN A 2 -7.03 -0.99 -23.70
CA GLN A 2 -6.84 0.34 -24.28
C GLN A 2 -5.55 0.93 -23.73
N THR A 3 -4.71 1.52 -24.58
CA THR A 3 -3.45 2.14 -24.15
C THR A 3 -3.47 3.62 -24.47
N GLN A 4 -2.96 4.44 -23.55
CA GLN A 4 -2.84 5.88 -23.72
C GLN A 4 -1.36 6.26 -23.89
N ARG A 5 -1.05 7.08 -24.90
CA ARG A 5 0.30 7.60 -25.09
C ARG A 5 0.52 8.79 -24.15
N ILE A 6 1.59 8.73 -23.37
CA ILE A 6 1.97 9.78 -22.42
C ILE A 6 3.40 10.22 -22.74
N ASN A 7 3.65 11.52 -22.76
CA ASN A 7 4.99 12.09 -22.86
C ASN A 7 5.47 12.41 -21.44
N ILE A 8 6.62 11.85 -21.05
CA ILE A 8 7.23 12.06 -19.73
C ILE A 8 8.67 12.49 -19.88
N THR A 9 9.13 13.33 -18.95
CA THR A 9 10.52 13.75 -18.83
C THR A 9 11.20 12.93 -17.75
N LEU A 10 12.38 12.38 -18.05
CA LEU A 10 13.17 11.57 -17.11
C LEU A 10 14.57 12.16 -16.96
N PRO A 11 15.20 12.03 -15.78
CA PRO A 11 16.61 12.36 -15.61
C PRO A 11 17.49 11.61 -16.61
N ASN A 12 18.54 12.27 -17.08
CA ASN A 12 19.34 11.76 -18.20
C ASN A 12 20.02 10.42 -17.87
N ASP A 13 20.54 10.29 -16.65
CA ASP A 13 21.15 9.05 -16.17
C ASP A 13 20.12 7.90 -16.12
N LEU A 14 18.91 8.16 -15.62
CA LEU A 14 17.85 7.16 -15.56
C LEU A 14 17.39 6.73 -16.96
N ALA A 15 17.27 7.68 -17.89
CA ALA A 15 16.91 7.39 -19.28
C ALA A 15 18.00 6.56 -19.98
N ARG A 16 19.28 6.84 -19.68
CA ARG A 16 20.42 6.06 -20.17
C ARG A 16 20.37 4.63 -19.64
N ASP A 17 20.16 4.47 -18.35
CA ASP A 17 20.17 3.15 -17.70
C ASP A 17 18.98 2.31 -18.17
N LEU A 18 17.80 2.92 -18.33
CA LEU A 18 16.64 2.28 -18.94
C LEU A 18 16.94 1.79 -20.36
N ARG A 19 17.65 2.59 -21.17
CA ARG A 19 18.00 2.20 -22.55
C ARG A 19 19.02 1.07 -22.60
N LYS A 20 19.98 1.06 -21.66
CA LYS A 20 21.05 0.06 -21.56
C LYS A 20 20.55 -1.28 -21.03
N LEU A 21 19.74 -1.26 -19.98
CA LEU A 21 19.33 -2.45 -19.24
C LEU A 21 18.07 -3.11 -19.84
N ILE A 22 17.20 -2.33 -20.49
CA ILE A 22 15.92 -2.82 -21.00
C ILE A 22 15.87 -2.76 -22.54
N PRO A 23 15.57 -3.89 -23.21
CA PRO A 23 15.38 -3.94 -24.65
C PRO A 23 14.34 -2.94 -25.18
N THR A 24 14.56 -2.39 -26.37
CA THR A 24 13.74 -1.30 -26.94
C THR A 24 12.23 -1.56 -26.92
N ARG A 25 11.78 -2.78 -27.20
CA ARG A 25 10.35 -3.13 -27.26
C ARG A 25 9.71 -3.44 -25.90
N SER A 26 10.50 -3.57 -24.82
CA SER A 26 10.00 -3.87 -23.47
C SER A 26 10.03 -2.69 -22.51
N ARG A 27 10.58 -1.54 -22.92
CA ARG A 27 10.69 -0.33 -22.07
C ARG A 27 9.33 0.17 -21.56
N SER A 28 8.33 0.26 -22.43
CA SER A 28 6.98 0.69 -22.02
C SER A 28 6.34 -0.30 -21.05
N LYS A 29 6.57 -1.61 -21.25
CA LYS A 29 6.10 -2.65 -20.32
C LYS A 29 6.78 -2.54 -18.96
N PHE A 30 8.10 -2.34 -18.94
CA PHE A 30 8.87 -2.14 -17.72
C PHE A 30 8.39 -0.92 -16.93
N ILE A 31 8.22 0.23 -17.61
CA ILE A 31 7.70 1.45 -16.99
C ILE A 31 6.29 1.21 -16.43
N ALA A 32 5.41 0.58 -17.19
CA ALA A 32 4.05 0.28 -16.75
C ALA A 32 4.03 -0.60 -15.48
N SER A 33 4.81 -1.68 -15.47
CA SER A 33 4.91 -2.57 -14.30
C SER A 33 5.48 -1.85 -13.07
N ALA A 34 6.51 -1.01 -13.24
CA ALA A 34 7.07 -0.24 -12.13
C ALA A 34 6.08 0.79 -11.57
N ILE A 35 5.28 1.42 -12.44
CA ILE A 35 4.22 2.34 -12.02
C ILE A 35 3.11 1.59 -11.29
N GLU A 36 2.66 0.44 -11.81
CA GLU A 36 1.63 -0.41 -11.19
C GLU A 36 2.05 -0.90 -9.80
N GLU A 37 3.31 -1.32 -9.65
CA GLU A 37 3.86 -1.73 -8.35
C GLU A 37 3.88 -0.56 -7.35
N LYS A 38 4.25 0.64 -7.80
CA LYS A 38 4.30 1.84 -6.94
C LYS A 38 2.91 2.33 -6.55
N LEU A 39 1.95 2.30 -7.49
CA LEU A 39 0.57 2.72 -7.24
C LEU A 39 -0.18 1.73 -6.34
N SER A 40 -0.04 0.42 -6.59
CA SER A 40 -0.65 -0.61 -5.74
C SER A 40 -0.17 -0.56 -4.29
N LYS A 41 1.12 -0.26 -4.06
CA LYS A 41 1.67 -0.03 -2.72
C LYS A 41 1.09 1.21 -2.05
N LYS A 42 0.80 2.26 -2.82
CA LYS A 42 0.18 3.49 -2.31
C LYS A 42 -1.28 3.23 -1.91
N ASP A 43 -2.03 2.56 -2.78
CA ASP A 43 -3.41 2.18 -2.51
C ASP A 43 -3.50 1.21 -1.32
N LEU A 44 -2.58 0.26 -1.18
CA LEU A 44 -2.56 -0.65 -0.04
C LEU A 44 -2.40 0.10 1.29
N LYS A 45 -1.50 1.09 1.35
CA LYS A 45 -1.30 1.89 2.57
C LYS A 45 -2.54 2.72 2.91
N ASP A 46 -3.16 3.34 1.92
CA ASP A 46 -4.38 4.13 2.12
C ASP A 46 -5.59 3.24 2.46
N LEU A 47 -5.69 2.06 1.87
CA LEU A 47 -6.72 1.06 2.19
C LEU A 47 -6.55 0.51 3.60
N LEU A 48 -5.33 0.17 4.02
CA LEU A 48 -5.03 -0.27 5.39
C LEU A 48 -5.38 0.82 6.40
N ARG A 49 -5.05 2.08 6.08
CA ARG A 49 -5.42 3.22 6.92
C ARG A 49 -6.93 3.38 7.06
N LYS A 50 -7.66 3.37 5.93
CA LYS A 50 -9.13 3.45 5.93
C LYS A 50 -9.77 2.28 6.68
N SER A 51 -9.23 1.08 6.53
CA SER A 51 -9.69 -0.12 7.25
C SER A 51 -9.48 0.02 8.75
N ALA A 52 -8.30 0.46 9.19
CA ALA A 52 -8.01 0.71 10.60
C ALA A 52 -8.89 1.83 11.19
N GLU A 53 -9.14 2.90 10.43
CA GLU A 53 -10.04 3.98 10.83
C GLU A 53 -11.50 3.49 10.94
N ALA A 54 -11.97 2.68 10.00
CA ALA A 54 -13.32 2.10 10.03
C ALA A 54 -13.52 1.13 11.20
N GLN A 55 -12.49 0.36 11.57
CA GLN A 55 -12.55 -0.59 12.68
C GLN A 55 -12.35 0.07 14.05
N ARG A 56 -11.96 1.35 14.09
CA ARG A 56 -11.58 2.04 15.33
C ARG A 56 -12.72 2.06 16.35
N GLN A 57 -13.95 2.30 15.92
CA GLN A 57 -15.11 2.33 16.82
C GLN A 57 -15.44 0.94 17.37
N ILE A 58 -15.37 -0.08 16.51
CA ILE A 58 -15.59 -1.49 16.90
C ILE A 58 -14.52 -1.94 17.89
N ILE A 59 -13.26 -1.60 17.65
CA ILE A 59 -12.14 -1.93 18.55
C ILE A 59 -12.32 -1.25 19.92
N GLU A 60 -12.78 0.00 19.96
CA GLU A 60 -13.01 0.72 21.21
C GLU A 60 -14.21 0.16 21.99
N GLU A 61 -15.28 -0.28 21.33
CA GLU A 61 -16.39 -0.99 21.99
C GLU A 61 -15.94 -2.34 22.55
N ILE A 62 -15.26 -3.16 21.73
CA ILE A 62 -14.68 -4.43 22.18
C ILE A 62 -13.76 -4.20 23.37
N ARG A 63 -12.86 -3.21 23.33
CA ARG A 63 -11.99 -2.90 24.48
C ARG A 63 -12.76 -2.58 25.75
N LYS A 64 -13.86 -1.84 25.66
CA LYS A 64 -14.69 -1.51 26.83
C LYS A 64 -15.40 -2.74 27.38
N ASP A 65 -15.90 -3.60 26.51
CA ASP A 65 -16.60 -4.83 26.90
C ASP A 65 -15.63 -5.83 27.56
N PHE A 66 -14.41 -5.94 27.03
CA PHE A 66 -13.37 -6.82 27.59
C PHE A 66 -12.64 -6.24 28.80
N ALA A 67 -12.65 -4.92 29.01
CA ALA A 67 -12.03 -4.30 30.19
C ALA A 67 -12.60 -4.86 31.52
N ARG A 68 -13.90 -5.15 31.56
CA ARG A 68 -14.53 -5.78 32.73
C ARG A 68 -14.14 -7.24 32.90
N ALA A 69 -13.99 -7.97 31.80
CA ALA A 69 -13.57 -9.37 31.83
C ALA A 69 -12.09 -9.49 32.26
N ASP A 70 -11.25 -8.55 31.84
CA ASP A 70 -9.84 -8.47 32.23
C ASP A 70 -9.69 -8.14 33.73
N GLU A 71 -10.47 -7.20 34.27
CA GLU A 71 -10.48 -6.88 35.71
C GLU A 71 -10.93 -8.08 36.57
N GLU A 72 -11.98 -8.80 36.16
CA GLU A 72 -12.41 -10.02 36.85
C GLU A 72 -11.35 -11.12 36.80
N ALA A 73 -10.70 -11.33 35.66
CA ALA A 73 -9.66 -12.33 35.48
C ALA A 73 -8.43 -12.02 36.34
N PHE A 74 -8.00 -10.76 36.40
CA PHE A 74 -6.88 -10.34 37.24
C PHE A 74 -7.17 -10.51 38.73
N SER A 75 -8.39 -10.21 39.20
CA SER A 75 -8.73 -10.39 40.62
C SER A 75 -8.82 -11.85 41.05
N LYS A 76 -9.08 -12.78 40.12
CA LYS A 76 -9.11 -14.23 40.38
C LYS A 76 -7.73 -14.89 40.37
N LEU A 77 -6.72 -14.18 39.86
CA LEU A 77 -5.32 -14.63 39.78
C LEU A 77 -4.44 -14.06 40.90
N SER A 78 -4.91 -13.05 41.64
CA SER A 78 -4.27 -12.47 42.84
C SER A 78 -4.79 -13.10 44.13
#